data_AF-A0A1I3MJ46-F1
#
_entry.id   AF-A0A1I3MJ46-F1
#
_cell.length_a   1.000
_cell.length_b   1.000
_cell.length_c   1.000
_cell.angle_alpha   90.00
_cell.angle_beta   90.00
_cell.angle_gamma   90.00
#
_symmetry.space_group_name_H-M   'P 1'
#
loop_
_entity.id
_entity.type
_entity.pdbx_description
1 polymer ?
#
loop_
_entity_poly.entity_id
_entity_poly.type
_entity_poly.pdbx_seq_one_letter_code
_entity_poly.pdbx_strand_id
1 'polypeptide(L)' 'MEQLTQMELTHVEELLSMEALAVKKYKLYSEQCKEKEWIPLFQEAMNQHQQRIKQLINQLRKHDGKETRKH' A
#
# COMPACT_ATOMS: atom_id res chain seq x y z
N MET A 1 7.96 -16.09 16.77
CA MET A 1 7.73 -15.19 15.62
C MET A 1 9.06 -14.93 14.98
N GLU A 2 9.15 -15.10 13.67
CA GLU A 2 10.37 -14.82 12.92
C GLU A 2 10.43 -13.31 12.64
N GLN A 3 11.50 -12.67 13.12
CA GLN A 3 11.76 -11.27 12.87
C GLN A 3 12.19 -11.11 11.42
N LEU A 4 11.71 -10.06 10.75
CA LEU A 4 12.20 -9.73 9.42
C LEU A 4 13.69 -9.41 9.49
N THR A 5 14.44 -9.91 8.51
CA THR A 5 15.81 -9.46 8.28
C THR A 5 15.81 -7.99 7.86
N GLN A 6 16.95 -7.31 8.02
CA GLN A 6 17.10 -5.92 7.60
C GLN A 6 16.81 -5.73 6.09
N MET A 7 17.17 -6.72 5.27
CA MET A 7 16.91 -6.70 3.83
C MET A 7 15.41 -6.80 3.52
N GLU A 8 14.68 -7.67 4.21
CA GLU A 8 13.22 -7.79 4.05
C GLU A 8 12.51 -6.52 4.53
N LEU A 9 12.97 -5.91 5.61
CA LEU A 9 12.44 -4.62 6.07
C LEU A 9 12.63 -3.52 5.02
N THR A 10 13.83 -3.36 4.48
CA THR A 10 14.11 -2.41 3.41
C THR A 10 13.23 -2.68 2.18
N HIS A 11 13.07 -3.95 1.79
CA HIS A 11 12.21 -4.29 0.67
C HIS A 11 10.74 -3.91 0.91
N VAL A 12 10.22 -4.11 2.13
CA VAL A 12 8.86 -3.70 2.46
C VAL A 12 8.70 -2.17 2.44
N GLU A 13 9.70 -1.41 2.88
CA GLU A 13 9.70 0.06 2.81
C GLU A 13 9.71 0.57 1.36
N GLU A 14 10.46 -0.09 0.47
CA GLU A 14 10.45 0.18 -0.97
C GLU A 14 9.07 -0.09 -1.58
N LEU A 15 8.48 -1.25 -1.27
CA LEU A 15 7.12 -1.60 -1.72
C LEU A 15 6.08 -0.58 -1.23
N LEU A 16 6.14 -0.17 0.04
CA LEU A 16 5.26 0.87 0.59
C LEU A 16 5.40 2.20 -0.15
N SER A 17 6.64 2.59 -0.46
CA SER A 17 6.92 3.82 -1.20
C SER A 17 6.38 3.77 -2.63
N MET A 18 6.54 2.63 -3.31
CA MET A 18 6.00 2.40 -4.66
C MET A 18 4.47 2.42 -4.68
N GLU A 19 3.83 1.72 -3.75
CA GLU A 19 2.38 1.67 -3.64
C GLU A 19 1.79 3.06 -3.31
N ALA A 20 2.44 3.83 -2.42
CA ALA A 20 2.04 5.21 -2.12
C ALA A 20 2.18 6.14 -3.34
N LEU A 21 3.24 5.96 -4.14
CA LEU A 21 3.40 6.70 -5.39
C LEU A 21 2.31 6.32 -6.41
N ALA A 22 1.97 5.04 -6.52
CA ALA A 22 0.90 4.56 -7.39
C ALA A 22 -0.45 5.19 -7.02
N VAL A 23 -0.82 5.22 -5.74
CA VAL A 23 -2.04 5.90 -5.26
C VAL A 23 -2.07 7.36 -5.70
N LYS A 24 -0.97 8.10 -5.54
CA LYS A 24 -0.88 9.51 -5.97
C LYS A 24 -1.08 9.67 -7.47
N LYS A 25 -0.47 8.78 -8.28
CA LYS A 25 -0.61 8.79 -9.73
C LYS A 25 -2.04 8.51 -10.17
N TYR A 26 -2.66 7.46 -9.65
CA TYR A 26 -4.04 7.11 -10.02
C TYR A 26 -5.06 8.14 -9.56
N LYS A 27 -4.83 8.79 -8.41
CA LYS A 27 -5.61 9.96 -8.01
C LYS A 27 -5.50 11.09 -9.04
N LEU A 28 -4.27 11.46 -9.42
CA LEU A 28 -4.03 12.50 -10.42
C LEU A 28 -4.67 12.15 -11.77
N TYR A 29 -4.54 10.89 -12.21
CA TYR A 29 -5.13 10.41 -13.47
C TYR A 29 -6.66 10.46 -13.41
N SER A 30 -7.28 10.06 -12.30
CA SER A 30 -8.72 10.20 -12.11
C SER A 30 -9.18 11.66 -12.15
N GLU A 31 -8.41 12.59 -11.59
CA GLU A 31 -8.76 14.02 -11.53
C GLU A 31 -8.59 14.72 -12.90
N GLN A 32 -7.60 14.29 -13.69
CA GLN A 32 -7.27 14.90 -14.98
C GLN A 32 -7.88 14.16 -16.18
N CYS A 33 -8.56 13.04 -15.96
CA CYS A 33 -9.14 12.26 -17.05
C CYS A 33 -10.33 12.99 -17.67
N LYS A 34 -10.28 13.18 -18.99
CA LYS A 34 -11.41 13.71 -19.77
C LYS A 34 -12.44 12.63 -20.09
N GLU A 35 -11.99 11.38 -20.21
CA GLU A 35 -12.84 10.22 -20.53
C GLU A 35 -13.50 9.67 -19.26
N LYS A 36 -14.79 9.97 -19.09
CA LYS A 36 -15.53 9.59 -17.88
C LYS A 36 -15.59 8.09 -17.65
N GLU A 37 -15.54 7.28 -18.71
CA GLU A 37 -15.56 5.83 -18.65
C GLU A 37 -14.29 5.23 -18.02
N TRP A 38 -13.18 5.98 -18.02
CA TRP A 38 -11.89 5.50 -17.49
C TRP A 38 -11.70 5.86 -16.02
N ILE A 39 -12.44 6.86 -15.52
CA ILE A 39 -12.39 7.30 -14.12
C ILE A 39 -12.64 6.12 -13.15
N PRO A 40 -13.65 5.26 -13.34
CA PRO A 40 -13.86 4.09 -12.48
C PRO A 40 -12.65 3.15 -12.45
N LEU A 41 -11.97 2.95 -13.58
CA LEU A 41 -10.78 2.07 -13.66
C LEU A 41 -9.62 2.64 -12.83
N PHE A 42 -9.39 3.96 -12.90
CA PHE A 42 -8.37 4.60 -12.08
C PHE A 42 -8.71 4.58 -10.58
N GLN A 43 -9.98 4.75 -10.24
CA GLN A 43 -10.45 4.64 -8.86
C GLN A 43 -10.31 3.20 -8.32
N GLU A 44 -10.64 2.20 -9.13
CA GLU A 44 -10.44 0.80 -8.78
C GLU A 44 -8.96 0.48 -8.55
N ALA A 45 -8.08 0.87 -9.47
CA ALA A 45 -6.64 0.67 -9.32
C ALA A 45 -6.10 1.38 -8.07
N MET A 46 -6.53 2.62 -7.81
CA MET A 46 -6.18 3.35 -6.59
C MET A 46 -6.60 2.57 -5.33
N ASN A 47 -7.82 2.03 -5.30
CA ASN A 47 -8.31 1.25 -4.17
C ASN A 47 -7.49 -0.02 -3.94
N GLN A 48 -7.09 -0.71 -5.02
CA GLN A 48 -6.22 -1.89 -4.94
C GLN A 48 -4.86 -1.53 -4.30
N HIS A 49 -4.24 -0.43 -4.74
CA HIS A 49 -2.97 0.04 -4.15
C HIS A 49 -3.12 0.42 -2.66
N GLN A 50 -4.20 1.12 -2.30
CA GLN A 50 -4.51 1.42 -0.90
C GLN A 50 -4.70 0.16 -0.05
N GLN A 51 -5.32 -0.88 -0.60
CA GLN A 51 -5.49 -2.16 0.08
C GLN A 51 -4.14 -2.87 0.28
N ARG A 52 -3.24 -2.86 -0.71
CA ARG A 52 -1.89 -3.42 -0.58
C ARG A 52 -1.08 -2.71 0.49
N ILE A 53 -1.14 -1.38 0.57
CA ILE A 53 -0.50 -0.61 1.66
C ILE A 53 -1.00 -1.10 3.02
N LYS A 54 -2.32 -1.27 3.20
CA LYS A 54 -2.89 -1.79 4.46
C LYS A 54 -2.36 -3.19 4.79
N GLN A 55 -2.24 -4.06 3.78
CA GLN A 55 -1.71 -5.42 3.95
C GLN A 55 -0.23 -5.41 4.37
N LEU A 56 0.61 -4.61 3.70
CA LEU A 56 2.04 -4.46 4.04
C LEU A 56 2.22 -3.92 5.46
N ILE A 57 1.45 -2.90 5.86
CA ILE A 57 1.50 -2.36 7.23
C ILE A 57 1.08 -3.41 8.26
N ASN A 58 0.06 -4.22 7.96
CA ASN A 58 -0.38 -5.27 8.87
C ASN A 58 0.67 -6.39 8.98
N GLN A 59 1.36 -6.73 7.90
CA GLN A 59 2.50 -7.65 7.94
C GLN A 59 3.62 -7.10 8.82
N LEU A 60 4.03 -5.84 8.63
CA LEU A 60 5.03 -5.20 9.49
C LEU A 60 4.64 -5.24 10.96
N ARG A 61 3.39 -4.93 11.31
CA ARG A 61 2.90 -4.97 12.71
C ARG A 61 2.96 -6.36 13.33
N LYS A 62 2.70 -7.41 12.53
CA LYS A 62 2.82 -8.81 12.95
C LYS A 62 4.28 -9.18 13.22
N HIS A 63 5.20 -8.76 12.35
CA HIS A 63 6.62 -9.06 12.51
C HIS A 63 7.31 -8.22 13.61
N ASP A 64 6.88 -6.97 13.82
CA ASP A 64 7.38 -6.10 14.90
C ASP A 64 6.82 -6.45 16.30
N GLY A 65 5.95 -7.46 16.41
CA GLY A 65 5.31 -7.84 17.68
C GLY A 65 4.35 -6.79 18.26
N LYS A 66 3.90 -5.81 17.46
CA LYS A 66 2.94 -4.78 17.90
C LYS A 66 1.50 -5.28 18.00
N GLU A 67 1.17 -6.46 17.46
CA GLU A 67 -0.14 -7.09 17.64
C GLU A 67 -0.31 -7.85 18.98
N THR A 68 0.76 -8.08 19.75
CA THR A 68 0.72 -8.89 20.99
C THR A 68 0.42 -8.14 22.29
N ARG A 69 -0.04 -6.88 22.26
CA ARG A 69 -0.48 -6.15 23.48
C ARG A 69 -1.95 -5.79 23.42
N LYS A 70 -2.80 -6.80 23.46
CA LYS A 70 -4.16 -6.69 23.98
C LYS A 70 -4.30 -7.75 25.07
N HIS A 71 -3.92 -7.38 26.28
CA HIS A 71 -4.39 -7.99 27.53
C HIS A 71 -5.47 -7.09 28.09
#